data_AF-A0A6G1PID0-F1
#
_entry.id   AF-A0A6G1PID0-F1
#
_cell.length_a   1.000
_cell.length_b   1.000
_cell.length_c   1.000
_cell.angle_alpha   90.00
_cell.angle_beta   90.00
_cell.angle_gamma   90.00
#
_symmetry.space_group_name_H-M   'P 1'
#
loop_
_entity.id
_entity.type
_entity.pdbx_description
1 polymer ?
#
loop_
_entity_poly.entity_id
_entity_poly.type
_entity_poly.pdbx_seq_one_letter_code
_entity_poly.pdbx_strand_id
1 'polypeptide(L)'
;MDKLQEELEQMSAWFSEEGLAQDSPKEAQLCVLWRAHQATRSRLICVTRDLDIQRSQHLAEMAEVRKSLEQIRVFTDQKDVLAQKIQDENDLLKDRLQGLLSIQDAQTSEVAKMLYQQGLTELIPSSPSEQVAYLLVERASLLEIIETPDKLTADRNTNSPLGTGTEMPNIYTQQSAHKGAPRHSQSPWKRLFGLHKVSQSKHIPVEVRCLTGQSSIVERERSRLERDLEEGSRRLAMAHSEIRRLTDELESAHLTQRTYEPELQAAQQEVEQLGQEVEKLKKYEMVELRKAKELNDRLDLEIRALRSRVRTLDSEKKSLQQMVVCLQEEVEQLNSELQQLQAVHGQAAELAQSNTNCRMFKEKLSTETRCFSEKEEKVSA
;
A
#
# COMPACT_ATOMS: atom_id res chain seq x y z
N MET A 1 -34.44 -20.16 -65.37
CA MET A 1 -33.53 -19.70 -66.44
C MET A 1 -32.76 -18.47 -65.97
N ASP A 2 -33.44 -17.54 -65.29
CA ASP A 2 -32.88 -16.26 -64.81
C ASP A 2 -31.63 -16.41 -63.92
N LYS A 3 -31.62 -17.36 -62.98
CA LYS A 3 -30.48 -17.54 -62.04
C LYS A 3 -29.16 -17.94 -62.71
N LEU A 4 -29.25 -18.74 -63.77
CA LEU A 4 -28.08 -19.24 -64.49
C LEU A 4 -27.53 -18.17 -65.44
N GLN A 5 -28.43 -17.35 -66.00
CA GLN A 5 -28.09 -16.16 -66.76
C GLN A 5 -27.38 -15.13 -65.87
N GLU A 6 -27.90 -14.90 -64.67
CA GLU A 6 -27.35 -14.00 -63.66
C GLU A 6 -25.97 -14.45 -63.17
N GLU A 7 -25.76 -15.75 -62.94
CA GLU A 7 -24.44 -16.33 -62.65
C GLU A 7 -23.46 -16.17 -63.82
N LEU A 8 -23.91 -16.34 -65.07
CA LEU A 8 -23.07 -16.15 -66.25
C LEU A 8 -22.65 -14.68 -66.43
N GLU A 9 -23.57 -13.76 -66.18
CA GLU A 9 -23.32 -12.31 -66.21
C GLU A 9 -22.32 -11.93 -65.11
N GLN A 10 -22.47 -12.45 -63.90
CA GLN A 10 -21.50 -12.25 -62.80
C GLN A 10 -20.12 -12.80 -63.15
N MET A 11 -20.04 -14.00 -63.75
CA MET A 11 -18.77 -14.56 -64.21
C MET A 11 -18.13 -13.70 -65.31
N SER A 12 -18.92 -13.17 -66.24
CA SER A 12 -18.43 -12.29 -67.30
C SER A 12 -17.93 -10.94 -66.78
N ALA A 13 -18.59 -10.38 -65.77
CA ALA A 13 -18.15 -9.19 -65.06
C ALA A 13 -16.83 -9.46 -64.32
N TRP A 14 -16.73 -10.58 -63.60
CA TRP A 14 -15.52 -10.98 -62.89
C TRP A 14 -14.34 -11.24 -63.83
N PHE A 15 -14.57 -11.85 -65.01
CA PHE A 15 -13.53 -12.00 -66.03
C PHE A 15 -13.04 -10.66 -66.58
N SER A 16 -13.95 -9.69 -66.72
CA SER A 16 -13.60 -8.34 -67.18
C SER A 16 -12.74 -7.61 -66.13
N GLU A 17 -13.03 -7.80 -64.84
CA GLU A 17 -12.22 -7.28 -63.72
C GLU A 17 -10.81 -7.93 -63.67
N GLU A 18 -10.72 -9.22 -64.01
CA GLU A 18 -9.45 -9.96 -64.05
C GLU A 18 -8.65 -9.71 -65.36
N GLY A 19 -9.16 -8.83 -66.24
CA GLY A 19 -8.47 -8.37 -67.46
C GLY A 19 -8.59 -9.29 -68.67
N LEU A 20 -9.57 -10.21 -68.70
CA LEU A 20 -9.85 -11.05 -69.87
C LEU A 20 -10.76 -10.32 -70.88
N ALA A 21 -10.40 -10.39 -72.17
CA ALA A 21 -11.22 -9.85 -73.25
C ALA A 21 -12.54 -10.63 -73.42
N GLN A 22 -13.61 -9.94 -73.82
CA GLN A 22 -14.98 -10.49 -73.94
C GLN A 22 -15.09 -11.64 -74.96
N ASP A 23 -14.15 -11.72 -75.92
CA ASP A 23 -14.04 -12.77 -76.95
C ASP A 23 -12.97 -13.85 -76.64
N SER A 24 -12.48 -13.90 -75.40
CA SER A 24 -11.44 -14.85 -74.99
C SER A 24 -11.89 -16.32 -75.15
N PRO A 25 -11.04 -17.23 -75.66
CA PRO A 25 -11.42 -18.63 -75.88
C PRO A 25 -11.82 -19.33 -74.57
N LYS A 26 -12.75 -20.28 -74.66
CA LYS A 26 -13.28 -21.01 -73.51
C LYS A 26 -12.19 -21.69 -72.67
N GLU A 27 -11.12 -22.20 -73.29
CA GLU A 27 -9.97 -22.74 -72.55
C GLU A 27 -9.30 -21.69 -71.65
N ALA A 28 -9.17 -20.44 -72.10
CA ALA A 28 -8.53 -19.38 -71.31
C ALA A 28 -9.40 -18.96 -70.13
N GLN A 29 -10.72 -18.86 -70.32
CA GLN A 29 -11.69 -18.59 -69.25
C GLN A 29 -11.67 -19.70 -68.19
N LEU A 30 -11.68 -20.98 -68.60
CA LEU A 30 -11.60 -22.13 -67.69
C LEU A 30 -10.28 -22.18 -66.92
N CYS A 31 -9.16 -21.84 -67.57
CA CYS A 31 -7.86 -21.77 -66.90
C CYS A 31 -7.84 -20.70 -65.79
N VAL A 32 -8.45 -19.53 -66.03
CA VAL A 32 -8.51 -18.46 -65.02
C VAL A 32 -9.43 -18.87 -63.87
N LEU A 33 -10.60 -19.43 -64.13
CA LEU A 33 -11.48 -19.97 -63.08
C LEU A 33 -10.80 -21.05 -62.23
N TRP A 34 -10.09 -21.98 -62.87
CA TRP A 34 -9.40 -23.05 -62.16
C TRP A 34 -8.30 -22.51 -61.24
N ARG A 35 -7.50 -21.55 -61.73
CA ARG A 35 -6.47 -20.88 -60.90
C ARG A 35 -7.11 -20.11 -59.74
N ALA A 36 -8.19 -19.38 -59.99
CA ALA A 36 -8.91 -18.63 -58.96
C ALA A 36 -9.53 -19.56 -57.90
N HIS A 37 -10.14 -20.67 -58.32
CA HIS A 37 -10.64 -21.70 -57.42
C HIS A 37 -9.51 -22.32 -56.59
N GLN A 38 -8.37 -22.63 -57.20
CA GLN A 38 -7.23 -23.22 -56.49
C GLN A 38 -6.61 -22.23 -55.49
N ALA A 39 -6.52 -20.94 -55.86
CA ALA A 39 -6.04 -19.87 -54.99
C ALA A 39 -6.99 -19.65 -53.80
N THR A 40 -8.30 -19.56 -54.05
CA THR A 40 -9.31 -19.41 -52.99
C THR A 40 -9.38 -20.63 -52.08
N ARG A 41 -9.31 -21.85 -52.61
CA ARG A 41 -9.23 -23.09 -51.82
C ARG A 41 -7.98 -23.11 -50.95
N SER A 42 -6.82 -22.75 -51.49
CA SER A 42 -5.56 -22.70 -50.72
C SER A 42 -5.64 -21.64 -49.62
N ARG A 43 -6.18 -20.46 -49.93
CA ARG A 43 -6.41 -19.38 -48.95
C ARG A 43 -7.36 -19.81 -47.84
N LEU A 44 -8.46 -20.50 -48.19
CA LEU A 44 -9.42 -21.02 -47.22
C LEU A 44 -8.75 -22.04 -46.27
N ILE A 45 -7.93 -22.94 -46.81
CA ILE A 45 -7.17 -23.90 -45.99
C ILE A 45 -6.20 -23.19 -45.05
N CYS A 46 -5.46 -22.19 -45.53
CA CYS A 46 -4.56 -21.40 -44.68
C CYS A 46 -5.33 -20.69 -43.56
N VAL A 47 -6.39 -19.95 -43.90
CA VAL A 47 -7.22 -19.23 -42.92
C VAL A 47 -7.84 -20.18 -41.90
N THR A 48 -8.30 -21.36 -42.33
CA THR A 48 -8.87 -22.37 -41.43
C THR A 48 -7.81 -22.88 -40.44
N ARG A 49 -6.59 -23.18 -40.91
CA ARG A 49 -5.48 -23.58 -40.05
C ARG A 49 -5.09 -22.49 -39.07
N ASP A 50 -4.98 -21.25 -39.54
CA ASP A 50 -4.66 -20.11 -38.67
C ASP A 50 -5.72 -19.95 -37.59
N LEU A 51 -7.00 -20.07 -37.95
CA LEU A 51 -8.11 -20.00 -37.02
C LEU A 51 -8.06 -21.13 -35.98
N ASP A 52 -7.75 -22.36 -36.39
CA ASP A 52 -7.60 -23.48 -35.46
C ASP A 52 -6.38 -23.30 -34.52
N ILE A 53 -5.28 -22.74 -35.02
CA ILE A 53 -4.13 -22.36 -34.18
C ILE A 53 -4.55 -21.32 -33.15
N GLN A 54 -5.23 -20.25 -33.57
CA GLN A 54 -5.71 -19.21 -32.65
C GLN A 54 -6.69 -19.77 -31.60
N ARG A 55 -7.59 -20.67 -32.00
CA ARG A 55 -8.48 -21.37 -31.06
C ARG A 55 -7.70 -22.20 -30.04
N SER A 56 -6.68 -22.93 -30.48
CA SER A 56 -5.85 -23.75 -29.59
C SER A 56 -5.05 -22.89 -28.61
N GLN A 57 -4.52 -21.75 -29.06
CA GLN A 57 -3.80 -20.78 -28.23
C GLN A 57 -4.73 -20.18 -27.18
N HIS A 58 -5.91 -19.70 -27.59
CA HIS A 58 -6.90 -19.17 -26.66
C HIS A 58 -7.32 -20.20 -25.60
N LEU A 59 -7.51 -21.48 -25.98
CA LEU A 59 -7.83 -22.53 -25.01
C LEU A 59 -6.69 -22.79 -24.00
N ALA A 60 -5.43 -22.72 -24.43
CA ALA A 60 -4.27 -22.85 -23.56
C ALA A 60 -4.17 -21.67 -22.59
N GLU A 61 -4.31 -20.43 -23.09
CA GLU A 61 -4.34 -19.22 -22.26
C GLU A 61 -5.48 -19.28 -21.22
N MET A 62 -6.67 -19.71 -21.61
CA MET A 62 -7.79 -19.91 -20.68
C MET A 62 -7.52 -21.01 -19.64
N ALA A 63 -6.68 -22.00 -19.94
CA ALA A 63 -6.27 -23.00 -18.96
C ALA A 63 -5.26 -22.42 -17.95
N GLU A 64 -4.32 -21.60 -18.42
CA GLU A 64 -3.35 -20.90 -17.57
C GLU A 64 -4.02 -19.88 -16.64
N VAL A 65 -4.96 -19.09 -17.16
CA VAL A 65 -5.77 -18.16 -16.35
C VAL A 65 -6.56 -18.91 -15.28
N ARG A 66 -7.15 -20.07 -15.61
CA ARG A 66 -7.84 -20.89 -14.60
C ARG A 66 -6.89 -21.40 -13.52
N LYS A 67 -5.67 -21.79 -13.89
CA LYS A 67 -4.65 -22.22 -12.94
C LYS A 67 -4.22 -21.07 -12.01
N SER A 68 -4.01 -19.86 -12.53
CA SER A 68 -3.63 -18.71 -11.71
C SER A 68 -4.76 -18.27 -10.78
N LEU A 69 -6.01 -18.30 -11.25
CA LEU A 69 -7.19 -18.04 -10.41
C LEU A 69 -7.31 -19.03 -9.26
N GLU A 70 -7.04 -20.32 -9.50
CA GLU A 70 -7.05 -21.34 -8.43
C GLU A 70 -5.93 -21.07 -7.41
N GLN A 71 -4.74 -20.67 -7.85
CA GLN A 71 -3.66 -20.27 -6.93
C GLN A 71 -4.05 -19.07 -6.07
N ILE A 72 -4.64 -18.03 -6.67
CA ILE A 72 -5.14 -16.85 -5.95
C ILE A 72 -6.17 -17.26 -4.90
N ARG A 73 -7.08 -18.18 -5.25
CA ARG A 73 -8.08 -18.70 -4.33
C ARG A 73 -7.43 -19.38 -3.12
N VAL A 74 -6.48 -20.30 -3.35
CA VAL A 74 -5.77 -20.98 -2.26
C VAL A 74 -5.04 -19.99 -1.34
N PHE A 75 -4.35 -18.99 -1.90
CA PHE A 75 -3.69 -17.97 -1.08
C PHE A 75 -4.68 -17.10 -0.31
N THR A 76 -5.86 -16.83 -0.89
CA THR A 76 -6.93 -16.08 -0.21
C THR A 76 -7.44 -16.87 0.99
N ASP A 77 -7.73 -18.17 0.81
CA ASP A 77 -8.17 -19.06 1.89
C ASP A 77 -7.11 -19.16 3.00
N GLN A 78 -5.83 -19.29 2.66
CA GLN A 78 -4.73 -19.31 3.63
C GLN A 78 -4.61 -18.01 4.42
N LYS A 79 -4.73 -16.86 3.74
CA LYS A 79 -4.71 -15.54 4.37
C LYS A 79 -5.89 -15.38 5.35
N ASP A 80 -7.07 -15.88 4.99
CA ASP A 80 -8.25 -15.80 5.85
C ASP A 80 -8.12 -16.70 7.09
N VAL A 81 -7.57 -17.91 6.94
CA VAL A 81 -7.24 -18.80 8.08
C VAL A 81 -6.24 -18.14 9.03
N LEU A 82 -5.19 -17.50 8.49
CA LEU A 82 -4.19 -16.80 9.30
C LEU A 82 -4.78 -15.58 10.00
N ALA A 83 -5.63 -14.81 9.32
CA ALA A 83 -6.34 -13.68 9.91
C ALA A 83 -7.24 -14.14 11.07
N GLN A 84 -7.95 -15.26 10.90
CA GLN A 84 -8.78 -15.83 11.96
C GLN A 84 -7.92 -16.25 13.17
N LYS A 85 -6.78 -16.91 12.94
CA LYS A 85 -5.87 -17.31 14.04
C LYS A 85 -5.35 -16.09 14.83
N ILE A 86 -4.97 -15.02 14.14
CA ILE A 86 -4.54 -13.77 14.79
C ILE A 86 -5.69 -13.18 15.61
N GLN A 87 -6.92 -13.20 15.09
CA GLN A 87 -8.09 -12.72 15.81
C GLN A 87 -8.34 -13.54 17.08
N ASP A 88 -8.30 -14.87 16.99
CA ASP A 88 -8.50 -15.78 18.12
C ASP A 88 -7.42 -15.58 19.21
N GLU A 89 -6.15 -15.43 18.82
CA GLU A 89 -5.05 -15.13 19.75
C GLU A 89 -5.24 -13.75 20.42
N ASN A 90 -5.69 -12.75 19.67
CA ASN A 90 -5.95 -11.42 20.20
C ASN A 90 -7.07 -11.44 21.24
N ASP A 91 -8.14 -12.18 20.98
CA ASP A 91 -9.26 -12.30 21.90
C ASP A 91 -8.87 -13.09 23.17
N LEU A 92 -8.07 -14.16 23.04
CA LEU A 92 -7.49 -14.85 24.18
C LEU A 92 -6.61 -13.93 25.05
N LEU A 93 -5.80 -13.07 24.42
CA LEU A 93 -4.97 -12.11 25.15
C LEU A 93 -5.80 -11.05 25.87
N LYS A 94 -6.89 -10.56 25.26
CA LYS A 94 -7.84 -9.66 25.92
C LYS A 94 -8.48 -10.30 27.14
N ASP A 95 -8.95 -11.54 27.01
CA ASP A 95 -9.57 -12.28 28.11
C ASP A 95 -8.58 -12.46 29.27
N ARG A 96 -7.32 -12.80 28.96
CA ARG A 96 -6.26 -12.92 29.98
C ARG A 96 -5.96 -11.60 30.66
N LEU A 97 -5.87 -10.50 29.91
CA LEU A 97 -5.66 -9.16 30.47
C LEU A 97 -6.83 -8.75 31.37
N GLN A 98 -8.07 -9.00 30.95
CA GLN A 98 -9.26 -8.72 31.75
C GLN A 98 -9.28 -9.54 33.04
N GLY A 99 -8.85 -10.80 32.99
CA GLY A 99 -8.67 -11.64 34.18
C GLY A 99 -7.64 -11.06 35.16
N LEU A 100 -6.47 -10.62 34.66
CA LEU A 100 -5.44 -10.00 35.50
C LEU A 100 -5.92 -8.68 36.13
N LEU A 101 -6.62 -7.84 35.37
CA LEU A 101 -7.22 -6.61 35.88
C LEU A 101 -8.24 -6.90 36.99
N SER A 102 -9.10 -7.89 36.79
CA SER A 102 -10.10 -8.29 37.80
C SER A 102 -9.44 -8.77 39.10
N ILE A 103 -8.34 -9.53 39.00
CA ILE A 103 -7.56 -9.96 40.16
C ILE A 103 -6.92 -8.75 40.85
N GLN A 104 -6.31 -7.85 40.09
CA GLN A 104 -5.69 -6.65 40.62
C GLN A 104 -6.70 -5.74 41.33
N ASP A 105 -7.90 -5.57 40.77
CA ASP A 105 -8.98 -4.78 41.36
C ASP A 105 -9.49 -5.42 42.66
N ALA A 106 -9.63 -6.74 42.69
CA ALA A 106 -10.00 -7.47 43.91
C ALA A 106 -8.95 -7.26 45.02
N GLN A 107 -7.66 -7.45 44.70
CA GLN A 107 -6.55 -7.21 45.64
C GLN A 107 -6.51 -5.77 46.12
N THR A 108 -6.68 -4.80 45.21
CA THR A 108 -6.69 -3.37 45.54
C THR A 108 -7.88 -3.03 46.44
N SER A 109 -9.06 -3.61 46.19
CA SER A 109 -10.25 -3.43 47.03
C SER A 109 -10.04 -4.01 48.44
N GLU A 110 -9.39 -5.17 48.56
CA GLU A 110 -9.05 -5.76 49.85
C GLU A 110 -8.07 -4.89 50.65
N VAL A 111 -6.98 -4.45 50.02
CA VAL A 111 -6.01 -3.53 50.66
C VAL A 111 -6.68 -2.22 51.07
N ALA A 112 -7.54 -1.64 50.23
CA ALA A 112 -8.31 -0.45 50.56
C ALA A 112 -9.23 -0.66 51.78
N LYS A 113 -9.90 -1.81 51.87
CA LYS A 113 -10.71 -2.18 53.04
C LYS A 113 -9.84 -2.29 54.30
N MET A 114 -8.66 -2.90 54.20
CA MET A 114 -7.73 -3.01 55.33
C MET A 114 -7.24 -1.64 55.81
N LEU A 115 -6.83 -0.76 54.89
CA LEU A 115 -6.39 0.60 55.22
C LEU A 115 -7.52 1.41 55.87
N TYR A 116 -8.75 1.29 55.34
CA TYR A 116 -9.93 1.93 55.91
C TYR A 116 -10.20 1.47 57.36
N GLN A 117 -10.14 0.15 57.62
CA GLN A 117 -10.33 -0.40 58.97
C GLN A 117 -9.26 0.06 59.98
N GLN A 118 -8.04 0.32 59.52
CA GLN A 118 -6.95 0.83 60.35
C GLN A 118 -6.92 2.37 60.47
N GLY A 119 -7.90 3.08 59.88
CA GLY A 119 -7.97 4.55 59.90
C GLY A 119 -6.97 5.25 58.98
N LEU A 120 -6.32 4.52 58.06
CA LEU A 120 -5.33 5.04 57.11
C LEU A 120 -5.98 5.42 55.76
N THR A 121 -7.15 6.04 55.80
CA THR A 121 -7.97 6.34 54.61
C THR A 121 -7.27 7.25 53.60
N GLU A 122 -6.38 8.14 54.06
CA GLU A 122 -5.61 9.06 53.20
C GLU A 122 -4.61 8.32 52.28
N LEU A 123 -4.26 7.08 52.60
CA LEU A 123 -3.31 6.26 51.85
C LEU A 123 -3.98 5.39 50.76
N ILE A 124 -5.31 5.24 50.79
CA ILE A 124 -6.09 4.45 49.82
C ILE A 124 -5.89 4.91 48.36
N PRO A 125 -5.90 6.23 48.03
CA PRO A 125 -5.69 6.67 46.65
C PRO A 125 -4.21 6.64 46.22
N SER A 126 -3.26 6.39 47.14
CA SER A 126 -1.83 6.34 46.84
C SER A 126 -1.47 5.06 46.07
N SER A 127 -0.38 5.10 45.30
CA SER A 127 0.11 3.90 44.60
C SER A 127 0.55 2.81 45.60
N PRO A 128 0.52 1.51 45.23
CA PRO A 128 0.96 0.44 46.12
C PRO A 128 2.39 0.63 46.65
N SER A 129 3.29 1.19 45.84
CA SER A 129 4.65 1.53 46.25
C SER A 129 4.71 2.63 47.31
N GLU A 130 3.88 3.66 47.19
CA GLU A 130 3.77 4.74 48.18
C GLU A 130 3.14 4.24 49.48
N GLN A 131 2.11 3.39 49.37
CA GLN A 131 1.49 2.75 50.52
C GLN A 131 2.52 1.94 51.32
N VAL A 132 3.33 1.13 50.65
CA VAL A 132 4.40 0.34 51.28
C VAL A 132 5.48 1.25 51.87
N ALA A 133 5.92 2.29 51.16
CA ALA A 133 6.94 3.21 51.65
C ALA A 133 6.50 3.93 52.93
N TYR A 134 5.25 4.41 52.98
CA TYR A 134 4.68 5.04 54.17
C TYR A 134 4.64 4.07 55.36
N LEU A 135 4.14 2.86 55.16
CA LEU A 135 4.05 1.84 56.21
C LEU A 135 5.43 1.43 56.75
N LEU A 136 6.46 1.36 55.89
CA LEU A 136 7.83 1.07 56.30
C LEU A 136 8.45 2.19 57.16
N VAL A 137 8.21 3.46 56.79
CA VAL A 137 8.68 4.63 57.54
C VAL A 137 7.99 4.72 58.90
N GLU A 138 6.68 4.51 58.93
CA GLU A 138 5.91 4.52 60.18
C GLU A 138 6.36 3.39 61.11
N ARG A 139 6.56 2.17 60.57
CA ARG A 139 7.09 1.04 61.33
C ARG A 139 8.48 1.34 61.93
N ALA A 140 9.37 1.96 61.16
CA ALA A 140 10.70 2.33 61.66
C ALA A 140 10.61 3.37 62.78
N SER A 141 9.72 4.35 62.64
CA SER A 141 9.47 5.39 63.66
C SER A 141 8.93 4.79 64.97
N LEU A 142 7.99 3.84 64.87
CA LEU A 142 7.45 3.12 66.04
C LEU A 142 8.50 2.23 66.71
N LEU A 143 9.37 1.58 65.93
CA LEU A 143 10.47 0.77 66.47
C LEU A 143 11.51 1.65 67.21
N GLU A 144 11.85 2.83 66.68
CA GLU A 144 12.74 3.79 67.34
C GLU A 144 12.17 4.28 68.69
N ILE A 145 10.85 4.43 68.79
CA ILE A 145 10.16 4.80 70.03
C ILE A 145 10.19 3.64 71.06
N ILE A 146 10.06 2.39 70.61
CA ILE A 146 10.08 1.20 71.50
C ILE A 146 11.51 0.85 71.95
N GLU A 147 12.53 1.14 71.13
CA GLU A 147 13.94 0.88 71.41
C GLU A 147 14.58 1.94 72.35
N THR A 148 13.83 2.99 72.70
CA THR A 148 14.23 4.05 73.63
C THR A 148 13.48 4.07 74.98
N PRO A 149 13.35 2.95 75.74
CA PRO A 149 12.71 3.00 77.05
C PRO A 149 13.63 3.50 78.18
N ASP A 150 14.89 3.87 77.92
CA ASP A 150 15.90 3.99 78.99
C ASP A 150 16.54 5.37 79.21
N LYS A 151 15.94 6.46 78.71
CA LYS A 151 16.52 7.82 78.89
C LYS A 151 15.52 8.93 79.22
N LEU A 152 14.58 8.70 80.14
CA LEU A 152 13.77 9.81 80.69
C LEU A 152 13.53 9.75 82.22
N THR A 153 14.31 9.00 83.00
CA THR A 153 14.24 9.08 84.48
C THR A 153 15.62 9.13 85.13
N ALA A 154 16.35 10.23 84.91
CA ALA A 154 17.50 10.57 85.76
C ALA A 154 17.80 12.07 85.67
N ASP A 155 17.07 12.91 86.42
CA ASP A 155 17.73 13.84 87.34
C ASP A 155 16.74 14.51 88.31
N ARG A 156 17.26 14.85 89.49
CA ARG A 156 16.74 15.72 90.56
C ARG A 156 16.14 15.07 91.83
N ASN A 157 17.06 14.69 92.72
CA ASN A 157 16.94 14.74 94.19
C ASN A 157 16.39 16.13 94.64
N THR A 158 15.62 16.34 95.72
CA THR A 158 15.80 15.95 97.14
C THR A 158 14.53 16.27 97.95
N ASN A 159 14.32 15.51 99.03
CA ASN A 159 13.55 15.79 100.28
C ASN A 159 12.18 15.09 100.47
N SER A 160 12.20 14.08 101.35
CA SER A 160 11.06 13.50 102.10
C SER A 160 10.64 14.47 103.23
N PRO A 161 9.41 14.42 103.81
CA PRO A 161 8.93 13.25 104.59
C PRO A 161 7.43 12.88 104.48
N LEU A 162 7.19 11.57 104.56
CA LEU A 162 6.17 10.83 105.34
C LEU A 162 4.81 11.48 105.70
N GLY A 163 3.71 10.81 105.34
CA GLY A 163 2.40 10.99 106.00
C GLY A 163 1.16 10.46 105.24
N THR A 164 0.75 9.24 105.56
CA THR A 164 -0.64 8.71 105.69
C THR A 164 -1.81 9.31 104.88
N GLY A 165 -2.54 8.43 104.18
CA GLY A 165 -4.00 8.32 104.33
C GLY A 165 -4.89 8.69 103.14
N THR A 166 -5.65 7.68 102.68
CA THR A 166 -7.11 7.76 102.44
C THR A 166 -7.64 8.33 101.11
N GLU A 167 -8.16 7.39 100.31
CA GLU A 167 -9.39 7.41 99.49
C GLU A 167 -9.59 8.37 98.30
N MET A 168 -10.06 7.75 97.21
CA MET A 168 -10.81 8.32 96.07
C MET A 168 -12.15 8.97 96.54
N PRO A 169 -13.02 9.64 95.73
CA PRO A 169 -13.04 9.81 94.27
C PRO A 169 -13.55 11.19 93.73
N ASN A 170 -13.36 11.40 92.41
CA ASN A 170 -14.29 12.04 91.42
C ASN A 170 -14.58 13.58 91.41
N ILE A 171 -14.83 14.03 90.17
CA ILE A 171 -15.66 15.14 89.66
C ILE A 171 -14.94 16.35 89.01
N TYR A 172 -15.26 16.49 87.71
CA TYR A 172 -15.12 17.58 86.75
C TYR A 172 -15.10 19.03 87.30
N THR A 173 -14.27 19.92 86.71
CA THR A 173 -14.67 21.03 85.80
C THR A 173 -13.65 22.20 85.81
N GLN A 174 -13.07 22.46 84.63
CA GLN A 174 -12.66 23.75 84.03
C GLN A 174 -11.40 24.56 84.39
N GLN A 175 -10.79 25.00 83.27
CA GLN A 175 -10.13 26.29 82.97
C GLN A 175 -8.63 26.44 83.31
N SER A 176 -7.81 26.60 82.26
CA SER A 176 -6.94 27.78 82.08
C SER A 176 -6.14 27.69 80.77
N ALA A 177 -6.09 28.81 80.06
CA ALA A 177 -5.56 28.98 78.71
C ALA A 177 -4.03 29.07 78.66
N HIS A 178 -3.38 28.50 77.62
CA HIS A 178 -2.11 29.02 77.09
C HIS A 178 -1.91 28.68 75.60
N LYS A 179 -1.99 29.73 74.77
CA LYS A 179 -1.10 30.09 73.65
C LYS A 179 -0.61 29.01 72.67
N GLY A 180 -1.08 29.15 71.43
CA GLY A 180 -0.24 29.26 70.23
C GLY A 180 0.70 28.10 69.90
N ALA A 181 0.25 27.22 69.01
CA ALA A 181 1.13 26.35 68.23
C ALA A 181 1.88 27.16 67.15
N PRO A 182 3.20 26.96 66.97
CA PRO A 182 3.86 27.21 65.70
C PRO A 182 4.14 25.88 64.98
N ARG A 183 3.63 25.76 63.75
CA ARG A 183 3.96 24.67 62.83
C ARG A 183 5.46 24.66 62.50
N HIS A 184 5.99 23.45 62.52
CA HIS A 184 6.89 22.85 61.54
C HIS A 184 7.31 23.71 60.33
N SER A 185 8.61 23.94 60.19
CA SER A 185 9.27 24.18 58.89
C SER A 185 10.75 23.81 58.95
N GLN A 186 11.07 22.54 59.15
CA GLN A 186 12.37 22.04 58.71
C GLN A 186 12.22 20.69 58.01
N SER A 187 12.57 20.71 56.72
CA SER A 187 12.67 19.56 55.82
C SER A 187 13.54 18.46 56.45
N PRO A 188 13.02 17.23 56.62
CA PRO A 188 13.79 16.09 57.14
C PRO A 188 15.00 15.72 56.26
N TRP A 189 15.01 16.16 55.01
CA TRP A 189 16.05 15.86 54.02
C TRP A 189 17.41 16.52 54.30
N LYS A 190 17.50 17.50 55.23
CA LYS A 190 18.79 18.11 55.62
C LYS A 190 19.63 17.27 56.58
N ARG A 191 19.08 16.19 57.14
CA ARG A 191 19.76 15.36 58.15
C ARG A 191 20.61 14.22 57.56
N LEU A 192 20.59 14.03 56.24
CA LEU A 192 21.20 12.89 55.55
C LEU A 192 22.68 13.08 55.16
N PHE A 193 23.23 14.30 55.15
CA PHE A 193 24.60 14.57 54.65
C PHE A 193 25.57 15.19 55.66
N GLY A 194 25.21 15.24 56.95
CA GLY A 194 26.15 15.65 58.01
C GLY A 194 27.10 14.51 58.39
N LEU A 195 28.33 14.54 57.85
CA LEU A 195 29.42 13.60 58.18
C LEU A 195 29.56 13.39 59.70
N HIS A 196 29.30 12.17 60.18
CA HIS A 196 29.72 11.75 61.51
C HIS A 196 31.23 11.46 61.53
N LYS A 197 31.94 12.16 62.41
CA LYS A 197 33.34 11.95 62.72
C LYS A 197 33.54 10.62 63.46
N VAL A 198 34.54 9.86 63.02
CA VAL A 198 35.07 8.68 63.71
C VAL A 198 35.75 9.13 65.02
N SER A 199 35.17 8.75 66.15
CA SER A 199 35.84 8.78 67.46
C SER A 199 36.46 7.40 67.73
N GLN A 200 37.79 7.33 67.70
CA GLN A 200 38.54 6.19 68.20
C GLN A 200 38.47 6.16 69.73
N SER A 201 37.95 5.06 70.26
CA SER A 201 37.95 4.74 71.69
C SER A 201 39.22 3.97 72.05
N LYS A 202 39.87 4.38 73.14
CA LYS A 202 41.11 3.82 73.71
C LYS A 202 40.84 2.49 74.42
N HIS A 203 41.77 1.54 74.36
CA HIS A 203 42.13 0.78 75.56
C HIS A 203 43.59 0.30 75.55
N ILE A 204 44.23 0.55 76.68
CA ILE A 204 45.56 0.09 77.10
C ILE A 204 45.44 -1.38 77.56
N PRO A 205 46.40 -2.28 77.31
CA PRO A 205 46.44 -3.57 77.97
C PRO A 205 47.24 -3.46 79.27
N VAL A 206 46.54 -3.62 80.40
CA VAL A 206 47.15 -3.90 81.71
C VAL A 206 47.07 -5.39 81.94
N GLU A 207 48.25 -6.01 82.03
CA GLU A 207 48.46 -7.41 82.35
C GLU A 207 48.33 -7.62 83.86
N VAL A 208 47.27 -8.28 84.31
CA VAL A 208 47.14 -8.84 85.66
C VAL A 208 46.61 -10.28 85.54
N ARG A 209 47.36 -11.21 86.13
CA ARG A 209 47.05 -12.64 86.22
C ARG A 209 45.67 -12.90 86.80
N CYS A 210 44.86 -13.67 86.06
CA CYS A 210 43.78 -14.51 86.58
C CYS A 210 43.78 -15.85 85.80
N LEU A 211 44.49 -16.86 86.30
CA LEU A 211 44.57 -18.20 85.69
C LEU A 211 43.27 -19.03 85.82
N THR A 212 42.19 -18.44 86.31
CA THR A 212 40.83 -19.01 86.34
C THR A 212 39.89 -18.43 85.28
N GLY A 213 40.33 -17.43 84.50
CA GLY A 213 39.52 -16.75 83.46
C GLY A 213 39.89 -17.08 82.02
N GLN A 214 41.08 -17.63 81.77
CA GLN A 214 41.57 -17.95 80.40
C GLN A 214 40.71 -19.01 79.70
N SER A 215 40.23 -20.02 80.44
CA SER A 215 39.28 -21.01 79.92
C SER A 215 38.02 -20.35 79.35
N SER A 216 37.47 -19.35 80.04
CA SER A 216 36.24 -18.68 79.62
C SER A 216 36.39 -17.77 78.40
N ILE A 217 37.60 -17.24 78.13
CA ILE A 217 37.87 -16.39 76.97
C ILE A 217 38.08 -17.26 75.73
N VAL A 218 38.90 -18.31 75.86
CA VAL A 218 39.15 -19.29 74.78
C VAL A 218 37.86 -20.00 74.39
N GLU A 219 36.99 -20.32 75.34
CA GLU A 219 35.68 -20.95 75.06
C GLU A 219 34.73 -19.99 74.32
N ARG A 220 34.73 -18.69 74.68
CA ARG A 220 33.99 -17.65 73.94
C ARG A 220 34.52 -17.43 72.53
N GLU A 221 35.83 -17.48 72.34
CA GLU A 221 36.48 -17.41 71.01
C GLU A 221 36.15 -18.64 70.18
N ARG A 222 36.21 -19.84 70.77
CA ARG A 222 35.81 -21.09 70.13
C ARG A 222 34.35 -21.05 69.65
N SER A 223 33.42 -20.59 70.49
CA SER A 223 32.01 -20.44 70.09
C SER A 223 31.77 -19.35 69.04
N ARG A 224 32.67 -18.36 68.89
CA ARG A 224 32.64 -17.41 67.77
C ARG A 224 33.09 -18.10 66.48
N LEU A 225 34.22 -18.80 66.53
CA LEU A 225 34.76 -19.53 65.39
C LEU A 225 33.85 -20.66 64.91
N GLU A 226 33.18 -21.38 65.82
CA GLU A 226 32.17 -22.38 65.46
C GLU A 226 31.00 -21.76 64.69
N ARG A 227 30.47 -20.61 65.14
CA ARG A 227 29.42 -19.87 64.40
C ARG A 227 29.90 -19.36 63.05
N ASP A 228 31.12 -18.84 62.97
CA ASP A 228 31.69 -18.36 61.71
C ASP A 228 31.92 -19.52 60.72
N LEU A 229 32.34 -20.69 61.22
CA LEU A 229 32.48 -21.92 60.43
C LEU A 229 31.12 -22.45 59.95
N GLU A 230 30.11 -22.46 60.82
CA GLU A 230 28.74 -22.83 60.46
C GLU A 230 28.15 -21.89 59.41
N GLU A 231 28.36 -20.59 59.57
CA GLU A 231 27.93 -19.58 58.61
C GLU A 231 28.67 -19.72 57.27
N GLY A 232 29.99 -19.97 57.31
CA GLY A 232 30.79 -20.28 56.12
C GLY A 232 30.28 -21.54 55.41
N SER A 233 29.94 -22.58 56.18
CA SER A 233 29.39 -23.84 55.65
C SER A 233 28.02 -23.64 55.02
N ARG A 234 27.13 -22.83 55.63
CA ARG A 234 25.84 -22.45 55.05
C ARG A 234 26.00 -21.69 53.74
N ARG A 235 26.89 -20.69 53.69
CA ARG A 235 27.16 -19.92 52.48
C ARG A 235 27.75 -20.78 51.36
N LEU A 236 28.67 -21.69 51.68
CA LEU A 236 29.23 -22.63 50.72
C LEU A 236 28.16 -23.57 50.16
N ALA A 237 27.28 -24.09 51.02
CA ALA A 237 26.16 -24.93 50.58
C ALA A 237 25.21 -24.17 49.63
N MET A 238 24.88 -22.91 49.94
CA MET A 238 24.07 -22.05 49.07
C MET A 238 24.77 -21.78 47.72
N ALA A 239 26.06 -21.49 47.74
CA ALA A 239 26.84 -21.30 46.51
C ALA A 239 26.84 -22.58 45.65
N HIS A 240 27.01 -23.76 46.26
CA HIS A 240 26.94 -25.03 45.53
C HIS A 240 25.54 -25.35 45.00
N SER A 241 24.46 -24.94 45.69
CA SER A 241 23.12 -25.06 45.12
C SER A 241 22.90 -24.11 43.95
N GLU A 242 23.43 -22.89 44.02
CA GLU A 242 23.27 -21.90 42.95
C GLU A 242 24.09 -22.26 41.71
N ILE A 243 25.33 -22.77 41.89
CA ILE A 243 26.14 -23.28 40.77
C ILE A 243 25.38 -24.39 40.04
N ARG A 244 24.76 -25.33 40.76
CA ARG A 244 23.95 -26.39 40.13
C ARG A 244 22.75 -25.82 39.40
N ARG A 245 21.98 -24.94 40.05
CA ARG A 245 20.81 -24.29 39.43
C ARG A 245 21.18 -23.56 38.13
N LEU A 246 22.26 -22.79 38.12
CA LEU A 246 22.75 -22.08 36.94
C LEU A 246 23.29 -23.04 35.87
N THR A 247 23.87 -24.17 36.26
CA THR A 247 24.32 -25.20 35.32
C THR A 247 23.13 -25.83 34.61
N ASP A 248 22.10 -26.22 35.36
CA ASP A 248 20.86 -26.78 34.81
C ASP A 248 20.15 -25.77 33.88
N GLU A 249 20.13 -24.49 34.26
CA GLU A 249 19.57 -23.41 33.44
C GLU A 249 20.36 -23.21 32.14
N LEU A 250 21.69 -23.21 32.21
CA LEU A 250 22.56 -23.13 31.01
C LEU A 250 22.37 -24.33 30.08
N GLU A 251 22.28 -25.54 30.62
CA GLU A 251 22.02 -26.75 29.84
C GLU A 251 20.64 -26.69 29.16
N SER A 252 19.61 -26.18 29.86
CA SER A 252 18.28 -25.99 29.28
C SER A 252 18.27 -24.95 28.16
N ALA A 253 19.04 -23.86 28.31
CA ALA A 253 19.20 -22.84 27.28
C ALA A 253 19.94 -23.39 26.05
N HIS A 254 20.99 -24.19 26.25
CA HIS A 254 21.67 -24.87 25.13
C HIS A 254 20.78 -25.88 24.43
N LEU A 255 19.96 -26.63 25.16
CA LEU A 255 19.03 -27.58 24.56
C LEU A 255 18.00 -26.85 23.70
N THR A 256 17.38 -25.80 24.21
CA THR A 256 16.44 -24.98 23.44
C THR A 256 17.10 -24.35 22.21
N GLN A 257 18.30 -23.76 22.35
CA GLN A 257 19.06 -23.24 21.20
C GLN A 257 19.27 -24.31 20.13
N ARG A 258 19.77 -25.48 20.51
CA ARG A 258 20.01 -26.60 19.59
C ARG A 258 18.73 -27.10 18.91
N THR A 259 17.59 -26.92 19.56
CA THR A 259 16.28 -27.34 19.04
C THR A 259 15.82 -26.41 17.93
N TYR A 260 16.08 -25.09 18.02
CA TYR A 260 15.65 -24.08 17.04
C TYR A 260 16.69 -23.70 15.97
N GLU A 261 17.96 -24.08 16.19
CA GLU A 261 19.04 -23.85 15.24
C GLU A 261 18.81 -24.43 13.83
N PRO A 262 18.26 -25.66 13.65
CA PRO A 262 18.02 -26.18 12.30
C PRO A 262 16.91 -25.42 11.56
N GLU A 263 15.83 -24.99 12.23
CA GLU A 263 14.78 -24.18 11.62
C GLU A 263 15.33 -22.81 11.20
N LEU A 264 16.18 -22.20 12.04
CA LEU A 264 16.85 -20.94 11.68
C LEU A 264 17.75 -21.11 10.45
N GLN A 265 18.53 -22.20 10.39
CA GLN A 265 19.39 -22.48 9.25
C GLN A 265 18.58 -22.78 7.97
N ALA A 266 17.47 -23.51 8.08
CA ALA A 266 16.57 -23.76 6.96
C ALA A 266 15.95 -22.46 6.43
N ALA A 267 15.47 -21.59 7.33
CA ALA A 267 14.95 -20.28 6.95
C ALA A 267 16.01 -19.39 6.27
N GLN A 268 17.26 -19.42 6.74
CA GLN A 268 18.37 -18.70 6.09
C GLN A 268 18.62 -19.20 4.67
N GLN A 269 18.61 -20.51 4.45
CA GLN A 269 18.77 -21.10 3.11
C GLN A 269 17.61 -20.73 2.18
N GLU A 270 16.38 -20.72 2.68
CA GLU A 270 15.21 -20.30 1.90
C GLU A 270 15.31 -18.83 1.48
N VAL A 271 15.72 -17.95 2.38
CA VAL A 271 15.95 -16.53 2.07
C VAL A 271 17.02 -16.37 0.98
N GLU A 272 18.10 -17.15 1.03
CA GLU A 272 19.13 -17.12 0.00
C GLU A 272 18.61 -17.61 -1.37
N GLN A 273 17.83 -18.70 -1.38
CA GLN A 273 17.21 -19.23 -2.60
C GLN A 273 16.22 -18.23 -3.21
N LEU A 274 15.35 -17.63 -2.38
CA LEU A 274 14.42 -16.59 -2.82
C LEU A 274 15.16 -15.36 -3.35
N GLY A 275 16.27 -14.97 -2.71
CA GLY A 275 17.13 -13.89 -3.20
C GLY A 275 17.67 -14.15 -4.61
N GLN A 276 18.10 -15.39 -4.90
CA GLN A 276 18.55 -15.79 -6.24
C GLN A 276 17.41 -15.78 -7.26
N GLU A 277 16.21 -16.22 -6.88
CA GLU A 277 15.05 -16.26 -7.77
C GLU A 277 14.56 -14.84 -8.12
N VAL A 278 14.53 -13.94 -7.15
CA VAL A 278 14.25 -12.51 -7.37
C VAL A 278 15.26 -11.91 -8.35
N GLU A 279 16.55 -12.22 -8.25
CA GLU A 279 17.54 -11.73 -9.20
C GLU A 279 17.37 -12.30 -10.61
N LYS A 280 16.92 -13.55 -10.76
CA LYS A 280 16.58 -14.10 -12.08
C LYS A 280 15.36 -13.40 -12.67
N LEU A 281 14.31 -13.19 -11.87
CA LEU A 281 13.09 -12.51 -12.29
C LEU A 281 13.38 -11.07 -12.72
N LYS A 282 14.16 -10.32 -11.94
CA LYS A 282 14.60 -8.96 -12.33
C LYS A 282 15.32 -8.94 -13.67
N LYS A 283 16.20 -9.91 -13.93
CA LYS A 283 16.91 -10.01 -15.22
C LYS A 283 15.95 -10.27 -16.37
N TYR A 284 14.98 -11.17 -16.18
CA TYR A 284 13.96 -11.47 -17.17
C TYR A 284 13.06 -10.25 -17.44
N GLU A 285 12.54 -9.60 -16.40
CA GLU A 285 11.73 -8.38 -16.51
C GLU A 285 12.48 -7.25 -17.23
N MET A 286 13.76 -7.04 -16.92
CA MET A 286 14.58 -6.05 -17.62
C MET A 286 14.74 -6.35 -19.11
N VAL A 287 14.79 -7.63 -19.50
CA VAL A 287 14.86 -8.02 -20.91
C VAL A 287 13.52 -7.77 -21.61
N GLU A 288 12.41 -8.16 -21.01
CA GLU A 288 11.07 -7.93 -21.58
C GLU A 288 10.73 -6.44 -21.67
N LEU A 289 11.08 -5.66 -20.64
CA LEU A 289 10.90 -4.20 -20.67
C LEU A 289 11.71 -3.56 -21.82
N ARG A 290 12.93 -4.04 -22.07
CA ARG A 290 13.76 -3.57 -23.19
C ARG A 290 13.10 -3.88 -24.54
N LYS A 291 12.61 -5.11 -24.73
CA LYS A 291 11.89 -5.50 -25.96
C LYS A 291 10.64 -4.66 -26.18
N ALA A 292 9.84 -4.46 -25.13
CA ALA A 292 8.65 -3.63 -25.20
C ALA A 292 8.97 -2.17 -25.56
N LYS A 293 10.06 -1.62 -24.99
CA LYS A 293 10.55 -0.29 -25.32
C LYS A 293 10.97 -0.18 -26.79
N GLU A 294 11.75 -1.14 -27.29
CA GLU A 294 12.18 -1.16 -28.70
C GLU A 294 11.00 -1.26 -29.68
N LEU A 295 9.99 -2.06 -29.36
CA LEU A 295 8.75 -2.13 -30.15
C LEU A 295 7.98 -0.81 -30.13
N ASN A 296 7.90 -0.15 -28.97
CA ASN A 296 7.25 1.15 -28.86
C ASN A 296 7.99 2.22 -29.68
N ASP A 297 9.32 2.28 -29.56
CA ASP A 297 10.16 3.20 -30.35
C ASP A 297 9.97 2.99 -31.87
N ARG A 298 9.80 1.73 -32.31
CA ARG A 298 9.49 1.38 -33.71
C ARG A 298 8.11 1.87 -34.13
N LEU A 299 7.08 1.66 -33.30
CA LEU A 299 5.73 2.15 -33.58
C LEU A 299 5.68 3.67 -33.62
N ASP A 300 6.43 4.37 -32.75
CA ASP A 300 6.54 5.82 -32.76
C ASP A 300 7.19 6.37 -34.05
N LEU A 301 8.18 5.65 -34.59
CA LEU A 301 8.75 5.96 -35.90
C LEU A 301 7.70 5.81 -37.02
N GLU A 302 6.94 4.72 -37.01
CA GLU A 302 5.90 4.44 -38.00
C GLU A 302 4.76 5.46 -37.92
N ILE A 303 4.28 5.79 -36.72
CA ILE A 303 3.27 6.83 -36.50
C ILE A 303 3.77 8.17 -37.05
N ARG A 304 5.03 8.54 -36.82
CA ARG A 304 5.61 9.77 -37.38
C ARG A 304 5.66 9.74 -38.90
N ALA A 305 6.07 8.62 -39.50
CA ALA A 305 6.12 8.46 -40.95
C ALA A 305 4.71 8.54 -41.57
N LEU A 306 3.73 7.86 -40.99
CA LEU A 306 2.33 7.89 -41.42
C LEU A 306 1.74 9.30 -41.29
N ARG A 307 1.97 9.99 -40.17
CA ARG A 307 1.54 11.39 -39.99
C ARG A 307 2.16 12.31 -41.04
N SER A 308 3.43 12.13 -41.40
CA SER A 308 4.06 12.87 -42.49
C SER A 308 3.42 12.56 -43.83
N ARG A 309 3.15 11.28 -44.13
CA ARG A 309 2.48 10.87 -45.38
C ARG A 309 1.08 11.47 -45.50
N VAL A 310 0.30 11.46 -44.42
CA VAL A 310 -1.04 12.08 -44.39
C VAL A 310 -0.95 13.57 -44.71
N ARG A 311 0.00 14.31 -44.10
CA ARG A 311 0.21 15.73 -44.43
C ARG A 311 0.54 15.95 -45.91
N THR A 312 1.38 15.11 -46.51
CA THR A 312 1.70 15.18 -47.93
C THR A 312 0.45 14.94 -48.78
N LEU A 313 -0.29 13.86 -48.51
CA LEU A 313 -1.52 13.55 -49.24
C LEU A 313 -2.58 14.66 -49.07
N ASP A 314 -2.69 15.27 -47.90
CA ASP A 314 -3.59 16.40 -47.66
C ASP A 314 -3.18 17.63 -48.50
N SER A 315 -1.87 17.87 -48.68
CA SER A 315 -1.38 18.96 -49.53
C SER A 315 -1.63 18.69 -51.02
N GLU A 316 -1.42 17.46 -51.48
CA GLU A 316 -1.73 17.03 -52.85
C GLU A 316 -3.24 17.13 -53.13
N LYS A 317 -4.08 16.65 -52.21
CA LYS A 317 -5.53 16.78 -52.28
C LYS A 317 -5.97 18.23 -52.41
N LYS A 318 -5.42 19.14 -51.58
CA LYS A 318 -5.74 20.57 -51.65
C LYS A 318 -5.33 21.18 -53.00
N SER A 319 -4.16 20.83 -53.52
CA SER A 319 -3.68 21.29 -54.83
C SER A 319 -4.58 20.80 -55.97
N LEU A 320 -4.96 19.51 -55.96
CA LEU A 320 -5.89 18.96 -56.94
C LEU A 320 -7.28 19.61 -56.85
N GLN A 321 -7.77 19.85 -55.64
CA GLN A 321 -9.03 20.57 -55.43
C GLN A 321 -8.98 21.98 -56.02
N GLN A 322 -7.88 22.72 -55.82
CA GLN A 322 -7.69 24.04 -56.44
C GLN A 322 -7.69 23.96 -57.96
N MET A 323 -6.98 22.97 -58.54
CA MET A 323 -6.92 22.77 -59.98
C MET A 323 -8.31 22.44 -60.57
N VAL A 324 -9.10 21.63 -59.87
CA VAL A 324 -10.49 21.33 -60.26
C VAL A 324 -11.34 22.59 -60.25
N VAL A 325 -11.22 23.46 -59.24
CA VAL A 325 -11.94 24.74 -59.19
C VAL A 325 -11.55 25.64 -60.36
N CYS A 326 -10.25 25.79 -60.67
CA CYS A 326 -9.81 26.58 -61.83
C CYS A 326 -10.36 26.03 -63.16
N LEU A 327 -10.32 24.71 -63.34
CA LEU A 327 -10.87 24.08 -64.55
C LEU A 327 -12.41 24.22 -64.62
N GLN A 328 -13.11 24.19 -63.49
CA GLN A 328 -14.55 24.46 -63.46
C GLN A 328 -14.85 25.90 -63.89
N GLU A 329 -14.10 26.88 -63.40
CA GLU A 329 -14.23 28.28 -63.81
C GLU A 329 -13.95 28.46 -65.32
N GLU A 330 -12.92 27.80 -65.86
CA GLU A 330 -12.62 27.81 -67.30
C GLU A 330 -13.75 27.17 -68.13
N VAL A 331 -14.31 26.04 -67.68
CA VAL A 331 -15.45 25.39 -68.35
C VAL A 331 -16.68 26.29 -68.33
N GLU A 332 -16.98 26.96 -67.23
CA GLU A 332 -18.09 27.91 -67.11
C GLU A 332 -17.91 29.12 -68.04
N GLN A 333 -16.68 29.64 -68.16
CA GLN A 333 -16.34 30.72 -69.09
C GLN A 333 -16.55 30.27 -70.55
N LEU A 334 -15.94 29.15 -70.96
CA LEU A 334 -16.08 28.61 -72.32
C LEU A 334 -17.54 28.30 -72.66
N ASN A 335 -18.33 27.79 -71.70
CA ASN A 335 -19.75 27.53 -71.91
C ASN A 335 -20.55 28.83 -72.10
N SER A 336 -20.19 29.88 -71.37
CA SER A 336 -20.78 31.22 -71.55
C SER A 336 -20.43 31.81 -72.91
N GLU A 337 -19.18 31.67 -73.36
CA GLU A 337 -18.75 32.08 -74.71
C GLU A 337 -19.49 31.30 -75.81
N LEU A 338 -19.66 29.98 -75.63
CA LEU A 338 -20.41 29.14 -76.56
C LEU A 338 -21.88 29.59 -76.66
N GLN A 339 -22.53 29.87 -75.53
CA GLN A 339 -23.90 30.37 -75.51
C GLN A 339 -24.03 31.73 -76.21
N GLN A 340 -23.08 32.64 -76.00
CA GLN A 340 -23.06 33.93 -76.69
C GLN A 340 -22.88 33.75 -78.21
N LEU A 341 -21.96 32.87 -78.64
CA LEU A 341 -21.78 32.56 -80.06
C LEU A 341 -23.02 31.93 -80.69
N GLN A 342 -23.70 31.02 -79.99
CA GLN A 342 -24.96 30.44 -80.45
C GLN A 342 -26.06 31.50 -80.59
N ALA A 343 -26.16 32.46 -79.66
CA ALA A 343 -27.11 33.56 -79.74
C ALA A 343 -26.84 34.48 -80.95
N VAL A 344 -25.56 34.83 -81.20
CA VAL A 344 -25.16 35.62 -82.37
C VAL A 344 -25.42 34.87 -83.67
N HIS A 345 -25.17 33.57 -83.71
CA HIS A 345 -25.44 32.75 -84.90
C HIS A 345 -26.95 32.64 -85.18
N GLY A 346 -27.78 32.53 -84.13
CA GLY A 346 -29.24 32.60 -84.24
C GLY A 346 -29.72 33.92 -84.82
N GLN A 347 -29.21 35.06 -84.33
CA GLN A 347 -29.51 36.38 -84.87
C GLN A 347 -29.05 36.54 -86.33
N ALA A 348 -27.87 36.01 -86.68
CA ALA A 348 -27.37 36.04 -88.06
C ALA A 348 -28.23 35.20 -89.02
N ALA A 349 -28.74 34.05 -88.56
CA ALA A 349 -29.67 33.22 -89.32
C ALA A 349 -31.02 33.92 -89.55
N GLU A 350 -31.57 34.60 -88.53
CA GLU A 350 -32.78 35.42 -88.66
C GLU A 350 -32.59 36.59 -89.65
N LEU A 351 -31.44 37.27 -89.58
CA LEU A 351 -31.06 38.32 -90.54
C LEU A 351 -30.89 37.78 -91.96
N ALA A 352 -30.32 36.59 -92.14
CA ALA A 352 -30.21 35.93 -93.44
C ALA A 352 -31.58 35.54 -94.01
N GLN A 353 -32.50 35.08 -93.16
CA GLN A 353 -33.88 34.76 -93.54
C GLN A 353 -34.68 36.03 -93.90
N SER A 354 -34.49 37.11 -93.14
CA SER A 354 -35.03 38.44 -93.48
C SER A 354 -34.48 38.97 -94.82
N ASN A 355 -33.17 38.85 -95.05
CA ASN A 355 -32.54 39.27 -96.31
C ASN A 355 -33.00 38.45 -97.53
N THR A 356 -33.19 37.14 -97.38
CA THR A 356 -33.75 36.30 -98.45
C THR A 356 -35.21 36.64 -98.73
N ASN A 357 -36.01 36.89 -97.69
CA ASN A 357 -37.37 37.41 -97.85
C ASN A 357 -37.40 38.77 -98.56
N CYS A 358 -36.52 39.70 -98.19
CA CYS A 358 -36.36 40.99 -98.88
C CYS A 358 -35.94 40.82 -100.34
N ARG A 359 -35.05 39.88 -100.65
CA ARG A 359 -34.65 39.56 -102.03
C ARG A 359 -35.83 39.01 -102.83
N MET A 360 -36.61 38.09 -102.27
CA MET A 360 -37.82 37.57 -102.93
C MET A 360 -38.87 38.66 -103.15
N PHE A 361 -39.07 39.57 -102.20
CA PHE A 361 -39.95 40.73 -102.38
C PHE A 361 -39.45 41.66 -103.48
N LYS A 362 -38.14 41.90 -103.56
CA LYS A 362 -37.51 42.72 -104.60
C LYS A 362 -37.60 42.08 -105.99
N GLU A 363 -37.45 40.76 -106.09
CA GLU A 363 -37.65 39.99 -107.31
C GLU A 363 -39.13 40.02 -107.75
N LYS A 364 -40.08 39.83 -106.82
CA LYS A 364 -41.51 40.01 -107.08
C LYS A 364 -41.82 41.40 -107.64
N LEU A 365 -41.36 42.46 -106.99
CA LEU A 365 -41.51 43.84 -107.47
C LEU A 365 -40.90 44.05 -108.85
N SER A 366 -39.73 43.44 -109.13
CA SER A 366 -39.07 43.53 -110.43
C SER A 366 -39.84 42.78 -111.52
N THR A 367 -40.43 41.62 -111.21
CA THR A 367 -41.31 40.89 -112.15
C THR A 367 -42.62 41.62 -112.39
N GLU A 368 -43.17 42.29 -111.37
CA GLU A 368 -44.38 43.10 -111.48
C GLU A 368 -44.10 44.33 -112.35
N THR A 369 -42.97 45.00 -112.15
CA THR A 369 -42.49 46.11 -113.00
C THR A 369 -42.27 45.66 -114.45
N ARG A 370 -41.67 44.49 -114.67
CA ARG A 370 -41.50 43.90 -116.01
C ARG A 370 -42.84 43.55 -116.67
N CYS A 371 -43.83 43.09 -115.90
CA CYS A 371 -45.19 42.82 -116.38
C CYS A 371 -45.96 44.11 -116.70
N PHE A 372 -45.67 45.21 -116.00
CA PHE A 372 -46.16 46.55 -116.38
C PHE A 372 -45.50 47.04 -117.68
N SER A 373 -44.20 46.84 -117.89
CA SER A 373 -43.51 47.19 -119.14
C SER A 373 -43.99 46.36 -120.34
N GLU A 374 -44.24 45.05 -120.17
CA GLU A 374 -44.84 44.19 -121.22
C GLU A 374 -46.30 44.53 -121.53
N LYS A 375 -47.02 45.18 -120.59
CA LYS A 375 -48.37 45.71 -120.82
C LYS A 375 -48.35 47.08 -121.50
N GLU A 376 -47.32 47.90 -121.31
CA GLU A 376 -47.13 49.15 -122.05
C GLU A 376 -46.69 48.91 -123.51
N GLU A 377 -45.90 47.86 -123.78
CA GLU A 377 -45.47 47.49 -125.15
C GLU A 377 -46.61 46.92 -126.02
N LYS A 378 -47.73 46.48 -125.43
CA LYS A 378 -48.92 45.96 -126.15
C LYS A 378 -50.02 46.99 -126.41
N VAL A 379 -49.79 48.27 -126.10
CA VAL A 379 -50.76 49.37 -126.31
C VAL A 379 -50.33 50.33 -127.44
N SER A 380 -49.19 50.11 -128.11
CA SER A 380 -48.70 50.97 -129.21
C SER A 380 -48.51 50.27 -130.57
N ALA A 381 -49.26 49.20 -130.85
CA ALA A 381 -49.47 48.68 -132.21
C ALA A 381 -50.96 48.76 -132.53
#